data_AF-A0A7W7K8N3-F1
#
_entry.id   AF-A0A7W7K8N3-F1
#
_cell.length_a   1.000
_cell.length_b   1.000
_cell.length_c   1.000
_cell.angle_alpha   90.00
_cell.angle_beta   90.00
_cell.angle_gamma   90.00
#
_symmetry.space_group_name_H-M   'P 1'
#
loop_
_entity.id
_entity.type
_entity.pdbx_description
1 polymer ?
#
loop_
_entity_poly.entity_id
_entity_poly.type
_entity_poly.pdbx_seq_one_letter_code
_entity_poly.pdbx_strand_id
1 'polypeptide(L)'
;MHGFPRRPNAMSLNKIVADAIEANEAAGVIDRHNAINAAMPQILADEELTEMCVRSHLSKVIASNVKKRRRERGKTTLEQNNLFGLMDAHPIGDSEGFIKRTEALTRAEFREIIRIRQDQVTADLTYLKRLRDAELETRAVWDRHPDWTWGQVEAEYSRQHAKAA
;
A
#
# COMPACT_ATOMS: atom_id res chain seq x y z
N MET A 1 -39.39 14.03 -19.82
CA MET A 1 -38.77 13.50 -18.59
C MET A 1 -38.22 12.11 -18.91
N HIS A 2 -36.94 12.01 -19.25
CA HIS A 2 -36.31 10.72 -19.55
C HIS A 2 -35.74 10.13 -18.25
N GLY A 3 -36.42 9.12 -17.72
CA GLY A 3 -35.89 8.29 -16.66
C GLY A 3 -34.75 7.45 -17.22
N PHE A 4 -33.53 7.71 -16.76
CA PHE A 4 -32.43 6.77 -16.97
C PHE A 4 -32.73 5.49 -16.18
N PRO A 5 -32.69 4.31 -16.82
CA PRO A 5 -32.81 3.06 -16.10
C PRO A 5 -31.64 2.97 -15.12
N ARG A 6 -31.95 2.81 -13.82
CA ARG A 6 -30.93 2.46 -12.82
C ARG A 6 -30.31 1.14 -13.26
N ARG A 7 -29.01 1.16 -13.60
CA ARG A 7 -28.25 -0.06 -13.85
C ARG A 7 -28.39 -0.97 -12.61
N PRO A 8 -28.63 -2.27 -12.78
CA PRO A 8 -28.67 -3.20 -11.65
C PRO A 8 -27.32 -3.14 -10.93
N ASN A 9 -27.37 -3.03 -9.60
CA ASN A 9 -26.25 -2.94 -8.65
C ASN A 9 -24.88 -3.35 -9.23
N ALA A 10 -24.12 -2.39 -9.77
CA ALA A 10 -22.72 -2.61 -10.07
C ALA A 10 -22.00 -2.83 -8.73
N MET A 11 -21.59 -4.07 -8.46
CA MET A 11 -20.73 -4.40 -7.31
C MET A 11 -19.44 -3.61 -7.45
N SER A 12 -19.11 -2.75 -6.48
CA SER A 12 -17.84 -2.02 -6.53
C SER A 12 -16.66 -2.97 -6.31
N LEU A 13 -15.51 -2.71 -6.95
CA LEU A 13 -14.30 -3.52 -6.78
C LEU A 13 -13.94 -3.73 -5.30
N ASN A 14 -14.09 -2.67 -4.48
CA ASN A 14 -13.81 -2.73 -3.05
C ASN A 14 -14.70 -3.74 -2.33
N LYS A 15 -15.97 -3.84 -2.73
CA LYS A 15 -16.89 -4.82 -2.16
C LYS A 15 -16.50 -6.25 -2.56
N ILE A 16 -16.21 -6.48 -3.85
CA ILE A 16 -15.78 -7.80 -4.34
C ILE A 16 -14.51 -8.27 -3.60
N VAL A 17 -13.55 -7.35 -3.38
CA VAL A 17 -12.32 -7.66 -2.65
C VAL A 17 -12.59 -7.91 -1.16
N ALA A 18 -13.42 -7.10 -0.51
CA ALA A 18 -13.78 -7.30 0.90
C ALA A 18 -14.47 -8.64 1.13
N ASP A 19 -15.51 -8.94 0.33
CA ASP A 19 -16.26 -10.19 0.42
C ASP A 19 -15.35 -11.41 0.20
N ALA A 20 -14.37 -11.31 -0.71
CA ALA A 20 -13.41 -12.38 -0.98
C ALA A 20 -12.36 -12.55 0.14
N ILE A 21 -11.95 -11.47 0.82
CA ILE A 21 -11.07 -11.52 1.98
C ILE A 21 -11.79 -12.20 3.14
N GLU A 22 -13.00 -11.74 3.46
CA GLU A 22 -13.80 -12.28 4.57
C GLU A 22 -14.08 -13.78 4.38
N ALA A 23 -14.42 -14.20 3.15
CA ALA A 23 -14.69 -15.60 2.84
C ALA A 23 -13.45 -16.51 2.92
N ASN A 24 -12.23 -15.95 2.92
CA ASN A 24 -10.97 -16.70 2.91
C ASN A 24 -10.06 -16.34 4.10
N GLU A 25 -10.65 -15.78 5.16
CA GLU A 25 -9.97 -15.53 6.43
C GLU A 25 -10.30 -16.64 7.43
N ALA A 26 -9.26 -17.24 8.01
CA ALA A 26 -9.39 -18.23 9.06
C ALA A 26 -8.43 -17.91 10.20
N ALA A 27 -8.96 -17.76 11.43
CA ALA A 27 -8.19 -17.48 12.64
C ALA A 27 -7.24 -16.26 12.50
N GLY A 28 -7.67 -15.20 11.81
CA GLY A 28 -6.87 -13.99 11.57
C GLY A 28 -5.81 -14.12 10.47
N VAL A 29 -5.79 -15.24 9.75
CA VAL A 29 -4.91 -15.47 8.59
C VAL A 29 -5.74 -15.43 7.32
N ILE A 30 -5.39 -14.52 6.41
CA ILE A 30 -6.04 -14.39 5.10
C ILE A 30 -5.30 -15.26 4.08
N ASP A 31 -5.98 -16.26 3.52
CA ASP A 31 -5.48 -17.00 2.38
C ASP A 31 -5.64 -16.15 1.11
N ARG A 32 -4.61 -15.35 0.85
CA ARG A 32 -4.58 -14.43 -0.29
C ARG A 32 -4.75 -15.15 -1.63
N HIS A 33 -4.27 -16.38 -1.78
CA HIS A 33 -4.36 -17.09 -3.06
C HIS A 33 -5.82 -17.45 -3.36
N ASN A 34 -6.50 -18.02 -2.37
CA ASN A 34 -7.90 -18.39 -2.52
C ASN A 34 -8.83 -17.17 -2.59
N ALA A 35 -8.53 -16.09 -1.85
CA ALA A 35 -9.25 -14.81 -1.97
C ALA A 35 -9.18 -14.24 -3.40
N ILE A 36 -8.02 -14.28 -4.05
CA ILE A 36 -7.89 -13.87 -5.45
C ILE A 36 -8.75 -14.75 -6.36
N ASN A 37 -8.66 -16.07 -6.22
CA ASN A 37 -9.42 -17.00 -7.07
C ASN A 37 -10.94 -16.85 -6.89
N ALA A 38 -11.40 -16.48 -5.69
CA ALA A 38 -12.82 -16.20 -5.42
C ALA A 38 -13.29 -14.87 -6.02
N ALA A 39 -12.44 -13.83 -6.03
CA ALA A 39 -12.77 -12.51 -6.59
C ALA A 39 -12.74 -12.47 -8.13
N MET A 40 -11.83 -13.23 -8.75
CA MET A 40 -11.56 -13.14 -10.20
C MET A 40 -12.78 -13.36 -11.10
N PRO A 41 -13.67 -14.36 -10.89
CA PRO A 41 -14.83 -14.57 -11.74
C PRO A 41 -15.77 -13.35 -11.79
N GLN A 42 -15.93 -12.66 -10.67
CA GLN A 42 -16.80 -11.47 -10.57
C GLN A 42 -16.18 -10.27 -11.29
N ILE A 43 -14.86 -10.09 -11.15
CA ILE A 43 -14.13 -9.02 -11.85
C ILE A 43 -14.17 -9.25 -13.36
N LEU A 44 -13.92 -10.49 -13.82
CA LEU A 44 -13.90 -10.83 -15.24
C LEU A 44 -15.29 -10.78 -15.90
N ALA A 45 -16.37 -10.90 -15.13
CA ALA A 45 -17.73 -10.76 -15.63
C ALA A 45 -18.11 -9.29 -15.94
N ASP A 46 -17.33 -8.32 -15.43
CA ASP A 46 -17.54 -6.89 -15.65
C ASP A 46 -16.35 -6.31 -16.44
N GLU A 47 -16.61 -5.93 -17.70
CA GLU A 47 -15.60 -5.40 -18.61
C GLU A 47 -14.99 -4.08 -18.11
N GLU A 48 -15.77 -3.23 -17.46
CA GLU A 48 -15.33 -1.93 -16.91
C GLU A 48 -14.39 -2.14 -15.70
N LEU A 49 -14.76 -3.05 -14.79
CA LEU A 49 -13.89 -3.42 -13.66
C LEU A 49 -12.60 -4.12 -14.12
N THR A 50 -12.70 -4.97 -15.14
CA THR A 50 -11.55 -5.64 -15.75
C THR A 50 -10.59 -4.62 -16.35
N GLU A 51 -11.09 -3.69 -17.17
CA GLU A 51 -10.27 -2.64 -17.78
C GLU A 51 -9.59 -1.77 -16.70
N MET A 52 -10.35 -1.38 -15.67
CA MET A 52 -9.81 -0.60 -14.54
C MET A 52 -8.67 -1.33 -13.83
N CYS A 53 -8.84 -2.61 -13.51
CA CYS A 53 -7.81 -3.42 -12.87
C CYS A 53 -6.56 -3.56 -13.73
N VAL A 54 -6.74 -3.83 -15.03
CA VAL A 54 -5.66 -3.96 -16.01
C VAL A 54 -4.89 -2.64 -16.16
N ARG A 55 -5.57 -1.50 -16.32
CA ARG A 55 -4.93 -0.18 -16.43
C ARG A 55 -4.13 0.16 -15.16
N SER A 56 -4.70 -0.09 -13.98
CA SER A 56 -4.01 0.12 -12.70
C SER A 56 -2.76 -0.75 -12.58
N HIS A 57 -2.86 -2.03 -12.96
CA HIS A 57 -1.73 -2.95 -12.96
C HIS A 57 -0.65 -2.52 -13.96
N LEU A 58 -1.02 -2.23 -15.20
CA LEU A 58 -0.10 -1.78 -16.24
C LEU A 58 0.63 -0.51 -15.84
N SER A 59 -0.06 0.48 -15.27
CA SER A 59 0.57 1.71 -14.76
C SER A 59 1.64 1.41 -13.70
N LYS A 60 1.33 0.54 -12.72
CA LYS A 60 2.29 0.10 -11.69
C LYS A 60 3.46 -0.68 -12.28
N VAL A 61 3.19 -1.58 -13.24
CA VAL A 61 4.21 -2.40 -13.90
C VAL A 61 5.13 -1.54 -14.77
N ILE A 62 4.60 -0.56 -15.49
CA ILE A 62 5.39 0.40 -16.28
C ILE A 62 6.30 1.19 -15.34
N ALA A 63 5.75 1.78 -14.26
CA ALA A 63 6.54 2.49 -13.27
C ALA A 63 7.62 1.60 -12.61
N SER A 64 7.30 0.33 -12.33
CA SER A 64 8.24 -0.65 -11.77
C SER A 64 9.34 -1.02 -12.77
N ASN A 65 9.01 -1.26 -14.04
CA ASN A 65 9.98 -1.61 -15.08
C ASN A 65 10.89 -0.44 -15.44
N VAL A 66 10.39 0.80 -15.40
CA VAL A 66 11.22 2.01 -15.52
C VAL A 66 12.27 2.02 -14.40
N LYS A 67 11.88 1.70 -13.16
CA LYS A 67 12.81 1.56 -12.02
C LYS A 67 13.76 0.35 -12.15
N LYS A 68 13.31 -0.78 -12.72
CA LYS A 68 14.11 -2.02 -12.88
C LYS A 68 15.14 -1.91 -14.00
N ARG A 69 14.77 -1.43 -15.18
CA ARG A 69 15.70 -1.16 -16.29
C ARG A 69 16.85 -0.24 -15.87
N ARG A 70 16.59 0.66 -14.89
CA ARG A 70 17.59 1.51 -14.26
C ARG A 70 18.58 0.73 -13.36
N ARG A 71 18.14 -0.25 -12.57
CA ARG A 71 19.04 -1.13 -11.78
C ARG A 71 19.93 -2.00 -12.66
N GLU A 72 19.40 -2.45 -13.79
CA GLU A 72 20.13 -3.30 -14.74
C GLU A 72 21.14 -2.50 -15.56
N ARG A 73 20.82 -1.26 -15.99
CA ARG A 73 21.79 -0.35 -16.62
C ARG A 73 22.88 0.15 -15.65
N GLY A 74 22.55 0.31 -14.36
CA GLY A 74 23.52 0.70 -13.33
C GLY A 74 24.57 -0.37 -13.00
N LYS A 75 24.39 -1.63 -13.44
CA LYS A 75 25.42 -2.69 -13.27
C LYS A 75 26.50 -2.69 -14.35
N THR A 76 26.25 -2.05 -15.50
CA THR A 76 27.22 -1.94 -16.60
C THR A 76 27.96 -0.60 -16.65
N THR A 77 27.57 0.37 -15.83
CA THR A 77 28.21 1.69 -15.82
C THR A 77 28.27 2.22 -14.39
N LEU A 78 29.39 1.96 -13.72
CA LEU A 78 29.73 2.52 -12.40
C LEU A 78 29.90 4.06 -12.40
N GLU A 79 29.67 4.75 -13.53
CA GLU A 79 30.07 6.15 -13.74
C GLU A 79 29.09 6.97 -14.61
N GLN A 80 27.78 6.92 -14.33
CA GLN A 80 26.87 8.01 -14.77
C GLN A 80 26.04 8.53 -13.60
N ASN A 81 26.73 8.72 -12.47
CA ASN A 81 26.22 9.41 -11.31
C ASN A 81 25.74 10.81 -11.71
N ASN A 82 24.46 11.12 -11.47
CA ASN A 82 24.21 12.50 -11.07
C ASN A 82 25.04 12.73 -9.79
N LEU A 83 25.65 13.91 -9.68
CA LEU A 83 26.59 14.30 -8.62
C LEU A 83 26.07 14.01 -7.20
N PHE A 84 24.76 13.86 -7.03
CA PHE A 84 24.07 13.79 -5.75
C PHE A 84 23.41 12.42 -5.47
N GLY A 85 23.64 11.41 -6.31
CA GLY A 85 23.03 10.08 -6.12
C GLY A 85 21.50 10.05 -6.16
N LEU A 86 20.86 11.07 -6.76
CA LEU A 86 19.41 11.17 -6.86
C LEU A 86 18.81 10.07 -7.73
N MET A 87 17.52 9.83 -7.57
CA MET A 87 16.78 9.04 -8.55
C MET A 87 16.71 9.79 -9.89
N ASP A 88 16.64 9.07 -11.01
CA ASP A 88 16.62 9.69 -12.35
C ASP A 88 15.25 10.21 -12.75
N ALA A 89 14.20 9.79 -12.04
CA ALA A 89 12.84 10.24 -12.29
C ALA A 89 11.99 10.14 -11.03
N HIS A 90 11.02 11.05 -10.94
CA HIS A 90 10.14 11.23 -9.80
C HIS A 90 8.69 11.31 -10.26
N PRO A 91 7.75 10.69 -9.55
CA PRO A 91 6.35 11.00 -9.74
C PRO A 91 6.12 12.48 -9.39
N ILE A 92 5.34 13.19 -10.21
CA ILE A 92 4.97 14.59 -10.04
C ILE A 92 3.44 14.68 -10.00
N GLY A 93 2.93 15.46 -9.04
CA GLY A 93 1.51 15.61 -8.77
C GLY A 93 0.96 14.48 -7.91
N ASP A 94 -0.07 14.80 -7.12
CA ASP A 94 -0.67 13.86 -6.16
C ASP A 94 -1.63 12.84 -6.81
N SER A 95 -1.97 12.99 -8.09
CA SER A 95 -3.01 12.18 -8.74
C SER A 95 -2.79 11.79 -10.21
N GLU A 96 -1.91 12.45 -10.97
CA GLU A 96 -1.91 12.32 -12.44
C GLU A 96 -0.89 11.35 -13.04
N GLY A 97 -0.15 10.57 -12.23
CA GLY A 97 0.70 9.49 -12.76
C GLY A 97 1.85 9.92 -13.66
N PHE A 98 2.15 11.23 -13.72
CA PHE A 98 3.28 11.74 -14.48
C PHE A 98 4.59 11.42 -13.74
N ILE A 99 5.50 10.76 -14.44
CA ILE A 99 6.86 10.51 -13.96
C ILE A 99 7.79 11.41 -14.77
N LYS A 100 8.40 12.40 -14.11
CA LYS A 100 9.31 13.36 -14.75
C LYS A 100 10.75 12.99 -14.43
N ARG A 101 11.64 13.12 -15.42
CA ARG A 101 13.08 12.91 -15.21
C ARG A 101 13.65 14.01 -14.33
N THR A 102 14.65 13.70 -13.52
CA THR A 102 15.28 14.63 -12.57
C THR A 102 15.90 15.84 -13.27
N GLU A 103 16.49 15.62 -14.45
CA GLU A 103 17.01 16.67 -15.33
C GLU A 103 15.91 17.61 -15.87
N ALA A 104 14.66 17.16 -15.89
CA ALA A 104 13.52 17.91 -16.39
C ALA A 104 12.70 18.56 -15.27
N LEU A 105 13.08 18.39 -14.00
CA LEU A 105 12.39 19.00 -12.87
C LEU A 105 12.66 20.50 -12.82
N THR A 106 11.59 21.27 -12.65
CA THR A 106 11.66 22.66 -12.23
C THR A 106 11.98 22.74 -10.73
N ARG A 107 12.44 23.89 -10.26
CA ARG A 107 12.74 24.12 -8.84
C ARG A 107 11.53 23.90 -7.93
N ALA A 108 10.33 24.27 -8.39
CA ALA A 108 9.10 24.08 -7.63
C ALA A 108 8.78 22.58 -7.46
N GLU A 109 8.85 21.81 -8.56
CA GLU A 109 8.65 20.35 -8.54
C GLU A 109 9.69 19.64 -7.67
N PHE A 110 10.96 20.06 -7.73
CA PHE A 110 12.01 19.49 -6.89
C PHE A 110 11.77 19.72 -5.39
N ARG A 111 11.33 20.94 -5.01
CA ARG A 111 10.95 21.25 -3.63
C ARG A 111 9.77 20.43 -3.15
N GLU A 112 8.79 20.22 -4.02
CA GLU A 112 7.63 19.42 -3.70
C GLU A 112 7.99 17.96 -3.44
N ILE A 113 8.89 17.39 -4.25
CA ILE A 113 9.43 16.04 -3.99
C ILE A 113 10.10 15.98 -2.61
N ILE A 114 10.89 17.00 -2.24
CA ILE A 114 11.53 17.05 -0.92
C ILE A 114 10.47 17.03 0.18
N ARG A 115 9.44 17.88 0.07
CA ARG A 115 8.34 17.96 1.04
C ARG A 115 7.63 16.61 1.19
N ILE A 116 7.24 15.97 0.09
CA ILE A 116 6.59 14.66 0.10
C ILE A 116 7.46 13.61 0.81
N ARG A 117 8.79 13.62 0.58
CA ARG A 117 9.70 12.68 1.26
C ARG A 117 9.84 12.99 2.74
N GLN A 118 9.86 14.25 3.14
CA GLN A 118 9.86 14.63 4.55
C GLN A 118 8.59 14.18 5.26
N ASP A 119 7.43 14.33 4.60
CA ASP A 119 6.14 13.88 5.15
C ASP A 119 6.12 12.35 5.32
N GLN A 120 6.62 11.61 4.33
CA GLN A 120 6.74 10.14 4.41
C GLN A 120 7.64 9.71 5.57
N VAL A 121 8.84 10.31 5.69
CA VAL A 121 9.75 10.00 6.81
C VAL A 121 9.11 10.33 8.16
N THR A 122 8.39 11.44 8.25
CA THR A 122 7.71 11.84 9.48
C THR A 122 6.59 10.86 9.84
N ALA A 123 5.80 10.41 8.86
CA ALA A 123 4.75 9.42 9.05
C ALA A 123 5.33 8.06 9.49
N ASP A 124 6.40 7.61 8.84
CA ASP A 124 7.08 6.35 9.16
C ASP A 124 7.66 6.37 10.58
N LEU A 125 8.32 7.48 10.98
CA LEU A 125 8.86 7.65 12.33
C LEU A 125 7.75 7.71 13.39
N THR A 126 6.64 8.38 13.08
CA THR A 126 5.48 8.46 13.97
C THR A 126 4.86 7.07 14.19
N TYR A 127 4.71 6.29 13.12
CA TYR A 127 4.18 4.94 13.22
C TYR A 127 5.14 3.99 13.94
N LEU A 128 6.44 4.07 13.66
CA LEU A 128 7.46 3.31 14.39
C LEU A 128 7.43 3.62 15.90
N LYS A 129 7.24 4.89 16.28
CA LYS A 129 7.06 5.27 17.68
C LYS A 129 5.84 4.56 18.29
N ARG A 130 4.70 4.56 17.61
CA ARG A 130 3.48 3.86 18.09
C ARG A 130 3.71 2.37 18.29
N LEU A 131 4.42 1.70 17.37
CA LEU A 131 4.75 0.29 17.52
C LEU A 131 5.60 0.03 18.77
N ARG A 132 6.61 0.88 19.02
CA ARG A 132 7.47 0.78 20.22
C ARG A 132 6.72 1.06 21.51
N ASP A 133 5.87 2.09 21.51
CA ASP A 133 5.05 2.41 22.68
C ASP A 133 4.10 1.24 23.00
N ALA A 134 3.46 0.67 21.97
CA ALA A 134 2.58 -0.50 22.10
C ALA A 134 3.32 -1.75 22.61
N GLU A 135 4.52 -2.03 22.11
CA GLU A 135 5.40 -3.10 22.62
C GLU A 135 5.78 -2.87 24.09
N LEU A 136 6.17 -1.64 24.45
CA LEU A 136 6.57 -1.30 25.80
C LEU A 136 5.43 -1.43 26.82
N GLU A 137 4.26 -0.90 26.47
CA GLU A 137 3.07 -0.94 27.31
C GLU A 137 2.59 -2.38 27.55
N THR A 138 2.59 -3.20 26.51
CA THR A 138 2.12 -4.59 26.58
C THR A 138 3.19 -5.59 27.01
N ARG A 139 4.43 -5.13 27.23
CA ARG A 139 5.59 -5.97 27.53
C ARG A 139 5.36 -6.97 28.64
N ALA A 140 4.74 -6.56 29.74
CA ALA A 140 4.49 -7.44 30.88
C ALA A 140 3.49 -8.59 30.57
N VAL A 141 2.60 -8.39 29.59
CA VAL A 141 1.72 -9.45 29.10
C VAL A 141 2.49 -10.36 28.15
N TRP A 142 3.27 -9.77 27.24
CA TRP A 142 4.02 -10.53 26.24
C TRP A 142 5.17 -11.35 26.84
N ASP A 143 5.90 -10.81 27.83
CA ASP A 143 6.97 -11.52 28.54
C ASP A 143 6.44 -12.76 29.31
N ARG A 144 5.18 -12.73 29.75
CA ARG A 144 4.51 -13.90 30.38
C ARG A 144 4.04 -14.94 29.37
N HIS A 145 3.82 -14.51 28.13
CA HIS A 145 3.26 -15.34 27.06
C HIS A 145 4.01 -15.08 25.74
N PRO A 146 5.27 -15.50 25.62
CA PRO A 146 6.13 -15.14 24.48
C PRO A 146 5.63 -15.68 23.15
N ASP A 147 4.89 -16.79 23.16
CA ASP A 147 4.33 -17.43 21.96
C ASP A 147 3.00 -16.83 21.52
N TRP A 148 2.46 -15.84 22.26
CA TRP A 148 1.21 -15.20 21.88
C TRP A 148 1.39 -14.24 20.71
N THR A 149 0.37 -14.19 19.87
CA THR A 149 0.27 -13.19 18.81
C THR A 149 -0.07 -11.82 19.39
N TRP A 150 0.23 -10.74 18.65
CA TRP A 150 -0.15 -9.38 19.04
C TRP A 150 -1.63 -9.28 19.43
N GLY A 151 -2.53 -9.87 18.65
CA GLY A 151 -3.98 -9.81 18.93
C GLY A 151 -4.36 -10.48 20.25
N GLN A 152 -3.65 -11.53 20.67
CA GLN A 152 -3.87 -12.17 21.98
C GLN A 152 -3.34 -11.29 23.12
N VAL A 153 -2.17 -10.69 22.93
CA VAL A 153 -1.53 -9.78 23.89
C VAL A 153 -2.37 -8.52 24.10
N GLU A 154 -2.84 -7.89 23.01
CA GLU A 154 -3.69 -6.70 23.03
C GLU A 154 -5.04 -6.99 23.72
N ALA A 155 -5.65 -8.14 23.43
CA ALA A 155 -6.91 -8.55 24.06
C ALA A 155 -6.78 -8.82 25.57
N GLU A 156 -5.64 -9.34 26.03
CA GLU A 156 -5.37 -9.54 27.46
C GLU A 156 -5.00 -8.24 28.18
N TYR A 157 -4.17 -7.39 27.56
CA TYR A 157 -3.83 -6.07 28.10
C TYR A 157 -5.09 -5.21 28.29
N SER A 158 -5.98 -5.21 27.30
CA SER A 158 -7.27 -4.51 27.37
C SER A 158 -8.15 -5.02 28.52
N ARG A 159 -8.18 -6.34 28.76
CA ARG A 159 -8.91 -6.95 29.90
C ARG A 159 -8.33 -6.55 31.25
N GLN A 160 -7.02 -6.42 31.37
CA GLN A 160 -6.35 -6.02 32.61
C GLN A 160 -6.64 -4.55 32.93
N HIS A 161 -6.61 -3.67 31.93
CA HIS A 161 -6.93 -2.25 32.11
C HIS A 161 -8.42 -1.97 32.34
N ALA A 162 -9.33 -2.74 31.73
CA ALA A 162 -10.76 -2.60 31.95
C ALA A 162 -11.20 -3.01 33.37
N LYS A 163 -10.42 -3.83 34.08
CA LYS A 163 -10.68 -4.22 35.48
C LYS A 163 -10.11 -3.24 36.51
N ALA A 164 -9.24 -2.33 36.07
CA ALA A 164 -8.59 -1.35 36.93
C ALA A 164 -9.26 0.04 36.89
N ALA A 165 -10.21 0.23 35.97
CA ALA A 165 -11.09 1.41 35.86
C ALA A 165 -12.42 1.16 36.57
#